data_AF-A0A947S778-F1
#
_entry.id   AF-A0A947S778-F1
#
_cell.length_a   1.000
_cell.length_b   1.000
_cell.length_c   1.000
_cell.angle_alpha   90.00
_cell.angle_beta   90.00
_cell.angle_gamma   90.00
#
_symmetry.space_group_name_H-M   'P 1'
#
loop_
_entity.id
_entity.type
_entity.pdbx_description
1 polymer ?
#
loop_
_entity_poly.entity_id
_entity_poly.type
_entity_poly.pdbx_seq_one_letter_code
_entity_poly.pdbx_strand_id
1 'polypeptide(L)' 'MDKAYEFQDKEKQTYAFWEKEGFFTPKIDKNKRPYVITLPPPNVTGELHLGHALYAIEDILIRYNRMLGKPTLWL' A
#
# COMPACT_ATOMS: atom_id res chain seq x y z
N MET A 1 -26.04 6.71 5.23
CA MET A 1 -24.69 6.82 5.83
C MET A 1 -24.87 6.86 7.32
N ASP A 2 -23.99 6.19 8.07
CA ASP A 2 -24.01 6.25 9.52
C ASP A 2 -23.75 7.68 9.99
N LYS A 3 -24.29 8.02 11.17
CA LYS A 3 -24.15 9.37 11.75
C LYS A 3 -22.69 9.68 12.13
N ALA A 4 -21.91 8.65 12.44
CA ALA A 4 -20.49 8.72 12.76
C ALA A 4 -19.71 7.71 11.92
N TYR A 5 -18.43 8.00 11.67
CA TYR A 5 -17.53 7.12 10.94
C TYR A 5 -16.90 6.09 11.89
N GLU A 6 -17.27 4.83 11.72
CA GLU A 6 -16.70 3.69 12.47
C GLU A 6 -15.41 3.21 11.81
N PHE A 7 -14.29 3.87 12.10
CA PHE A 7 -13.02 3.64 11.42
C PHE A 7 -12.50 2.20 11.56
N GLN A 8 -12.65 1.58 12.73
CA GLN A 8 -12.16 0.22 12.99
C GLN A 8 -12.77 -0.81 12.03
N ASP A 9 -14.10 -0.76 11.86
CA ASP A 9 -14.81 -1.68 10.99
C ASP A 9 -14.54 -1.35 9.51
N LYS A 10 -14.51 -0.07 9.16
CA LYS A 10 -14.29 0.38 7.77
C LYS A 10 -12.89 0.03 7.28
N GLU A 11 -11.86 0.23 8.10
CA GLU A 11 -10.48 -0.12 7.76
C GLU A 11 -10.33 -1.63 7.58
N LYS A 12 -10.88 -2.42 8.51
CA LYS A 12 -10.88 -3.89 8.43
C LYS A 12 -11.58 -4.41 7.18
N GLN A 13 -12.77 -3.88 6.87
CA GLN A 13 -13.53 -4.24 5.66
C GLN A 13 -12.77 -3.86 4.38
N THR A 14 -12.20 -2.65 4.35
CA THR A 14 -11.44 -2.14 3.19
C THR A 14 -10.21 -3.01 2.91
N TYR A 15 -9.44 -3.34 3.95
CA TYR A 15 -8.24 -4.15 3.81
C TYR A 15 -8.57 -5.55 3.28
N ALA A 16 -9.54 -6.24 3.90
CA ALA A 16 -9.98 -7.55 3.48
C ALA A 16 -10.51 -7.56 2.02
N PHE A 17 -11.21 -6.49 1.63
CA PHE A 17 -11.63 -6.30 0.24
C PHE A 17 -10.43 -6.19 -0.71
N TRP A 18 -9.42 -5.37 -0.39
CA TRP A 18 -8.22 -5.22 -1.21
C TRP A 18 -7.40 -6.50 -1.34
N GLU A 19 -7.29 -7.29 -0.26
CA GLU A 19 -6.65 -8.60 -0.30
C GLU A 19 -7.42 -9.56 -1.21
N LYS A 20 -8.73 -9.67 -1.02
CA LYS A 20 -9.59 -10.57 -1.81
C LYS A 20 -9.54 -10.26 -3.31
N GLU A 21 -9.54 -8.98 -3.67
CA GLU A 21 -9.49 -8.54 -5.07
C GLU A 21 -8.06 -8.52 -5.65
N GLY A 22 -7.03 -8.88 -4.86
CA GLY A 22 -5.65 -8.93 -5.31
C GLY A 22 -5.06 -7.56 -5.63
N PHE A 23 -5.54 -6.48 -5.01
CA PHE A 23 -5.06 -5.11 -5.29
C PHE A 23 -3.62 -4.86 -4.85
N PHE A 24 -3.09 -5.71 -3.97
CA PHE A 24 -1.68 -5.69 -3.58
C PHE A 24 -0.78 -6.43 -4.58
N THR A 25 -1.34 -7.20 -5.50
CA THR A 25 -0.54 -7.93 -6.49
C THR A 25 -0.07 -6.99 -7.62
N PRO A 26 1.25 -6.87 -7.86
CA PRO A 26 1.76 -6.05 -8.95
C PRO A 26 1.35 -6.64 -10.31
N LYS A 27 0.93 -5.79 -11.24
CA LYS A 27 0.69 -6.19 -12.64
C LYS A 27 1.95 -5.96 -13.46
N ILE A 28 2.51 -7.03 -14.02
CA ILE A 28 3.69 -6.94 -14.89
C ILE A 28 3.24 -6.61 -16.30
N ASP A 29 3.68 -5.46 -16.81
CA ASP A 29 3.51 -5.07 -18.21
C ASP A 29 4.89 -4.77 -18.79
N LYS A 30 5.36 -5.65 -19.68
CA LYS A 30 6.70 -5.55 -20.30
C LYS A 30 6.86 -4.33 -21.21
N ASN A 31 5.76 -3.69 -21.60
CA ASN A 31 5.77 -2.51 -22.46
C ASN A 31 5.79 -1.19 -21.67
N LYS A 32 5.69 -1.25 -20.34
CA LYS A 32 5.65 -0.07 -19.47
C LYS A 32 6.83 -0.06 -18.52
N ARG A 33 7.34 1.15 -18.24
CA ARG A 33 8.34 1.35 -17.19
C ARG A 33 7.65 1.28 -15.81
N PRO A 34 8.06 0.35 -14.92
CA PRO A 34 7.49 0.27 -13.58
C PRO A 34 7.96 1.41 -12.68
N TYR A 35 7.18 1.70 -11.65
CA TYR A 35 7.55 2.56 -10.52
C TYR A 35 7.70 1.68 -9.28
N VAL A 36 8.90 1.60 -8.73
CA VAL A 36 9.24 0.68 -7.64
C VAL A 36 9.87 1.46 -6.49
N ILE A 37 9.41 1.21 -5.27
CA ILE A 37 10.07 1.63 -4.03
C ILE A 37 10.51 0.35 -3.33
N THR A 38 11.79 0.27 -2.96
CA THR A 38 12.33 -0.88 -2.24
C THR A 38 12.61 -0.50 -0.79
N LEU A 39 12.03 -1.23 0.15
CA LEU A 39 12.42 -1.17 1.55
C LEU A 39 13.68 -2.02 1.75
N PRO A 40 14.65 -1.55 2.53
CA PRO A 40 15.75 -2.41 2.94
C PRO A 40 15.17 -3.62 3.70
N PRO A 41 15.78 -4.82 3.58
CA PRO A 41 15.34 -5.99 4.33
C PRO A 41 15.14 -5.63 5.81
N PRO A 42 14.02 -6.01 6.43
CA PRO A 42 13.74 -5.58 7.78
C PRO A 42 14.80 -6.15 8.73
N ASN A 43 15.53 -5.28 9.42
CA ASN A 43 16.25 -5.65 10.61
C ASN A 43 15.21 -5.78 11.74
N VAL A 44 14.76 -7.00 12.00
CA VAL A 44 13.74 -7.26 13.03
C VAL A 44 14.38 -7.12 14.42
N THR A 45 14.44 -5.89 14.93
CA THR A 45 15.04 -5.59 16.24
C THR A 45 14.10 -4.87 17.22
N GLY A 46 12.80 -4.70 16.90
CA GLY A 46 11.84 -4.07 17.82
C GLY A 46 10.44 -3.84 17.26
N GLU A 47 9.59 -3.17 18.04
CA GLU A 47 8.23 -2.77 17.65
C GLU A 47 8.21 -1.57 16.69
N LEU A 48 7.10 -1.41 15.96
CA LEU A 48 6.89 -0.28 15.07
C LEU A 48 6.64 1.02 15.86
N HIS A 49 7.57 1.96 15.79
CA HIS A 49 7.38 3.34 16.26
C HIS A 49 6.92 4.31 15.16
N LEU A 50 6.58 5.56 15.52
CA LEU A 50 6.10 6.62 14.62
C LEU A 50 7.02 6.88 13.41
N GLY A 51 8.33 6.67 13.53
CA GLY A 51 9.24 6.71 12.37
C GLY A 51 8.85 5.74 11.24
N HIS A 52 8.28 4.57 11.54
CA HIS A 52 7.75 3.65 10.52
C HIS A 52 6.44 4.16 9.91
N ALA A 53 5.70 5.04 10.59
CA ALA A 53 4.51 5.63 9.99
C ALA A 53 4.85 6.51 8.78
N LEU A 54 6.11 6.92 8.61
CA LEU A 54 6.59 7.62 7.41
C LEU A 54 6.50 6.74 6.15
N TYR A 55 6.40 5.41 6.28
CA TYR A 55 6.07 4.51 5.17
C TYR A 55 4.74 4.86 4.49
N ALA A 56 3.84 5.59 5.17
CA ALA A 56 2.64 6.13 4.55
C ALA A 56 2.94 7.04 3.35
N ILE A 57 4.06 7.77 3.36
CA ILE A 57 4.48 8.61 2.22
C ILE A 57 4.81 7.73 1.02
N GLU A 58 5.52 6.63 1.24
CA GLU A 58 5.85 5.65 0.19
C GLU A 58 4.59 4.98 -0.37
N ASP A 59 3.66 4.56 0.49
CA ASP A 59 2.37 3.98 0.08
C ASP A 59 1.54 4.98 -0.76
N ILE A 60 1.52 6.26 -0.39
CA ILE A 60 0.87 7.33 -1.17
C ILE A 60 1.48 7.43 -2.56
N LEU A 61 2.82 7.43 -2.68
CA LEU A 61 3.49 7.52 -3.98
C LEU A 61 3.19 6.29 -4.86
N ILE A 62 3.10 5.11 -4.26
CA ILE A 62 2.73 3.87 -4.96
C ILE A 62 1.30 3.94 -5.48
N ARG A 63 0.34 4.39 -4.66
CA ARG A 63 -1.06 4.56 -5.07
C ARG A 63 -1.21 5.60 -6.17
N TYR A 64 -0.54 6.74 -6.03
CA TYR A 64 -0.54 7.80 -7.03
C TYR A 64 -0.02 7.31 -8.39
N ASN A 65 1.13 6.65 -8.43
CA ASN A 65 1.68 6.12 -9.69
C ASN A 65 0.82 4.99 -10.29
N ARG A 66 0.18 4.18 -9.45
CA ARG A 66 -0.80 3.18 -9.90
C ARG A 66 -2.01 3.83 -10.57
N MET A 67 -2.51 4.94 -10.02
CA MET A 67 -3.61 5.72 -10.61
C MET A 67 -3.20 6.38 -11.94
N LEU A 68 -1.92 6.69 -12.14
CA LEU A 68 -1.37 7.13 -13.43
C LEU A 68 -1.18 5.98 -14.45
N GLY A 69 -1.59 4.75 -14.11
CA GLY A 69 -1.54 3.60 -15.01
C GLY A 69 -0.15 2.96 -15.14
N LYS A 70 0.79 3.30 -14.25
CA LYS A 70 2.11 2.66 -14.18
C LYS A 70 2.02 1.34 -13.40
N PRO A 71 2.72 0.28 -13.83
CA PRO A 71 3.00 -0.87 -12.97
C PRO A 71 3.72 -0.41 -11.69
N THR A 72 3.25 -0.83 -10.52
CA THR A 72 3.86 -0.44 -9.24
C THR A 72 4.21 -1.64 -8.37
N LEU A 73 5.34 -1.54 -7.67
CA LEU A 73 5.79 -2.50 -6.66
C LEU A 73 6.34 -1.74 -5.45
N TRP A 74 5.95 -2.16 -4.26
CA TRP A 74 6.53 -1.73 -2.99
C TRP A 74 6.92 -2.99 -2.23
N LEU A 75 8.21 -3.16 -1.95
CA LEU A 75 8.75 -4.39 -1.35
C LEU A 75 9.96 -4.06 -0.47
#